data_AF-A0A3D2XH36-F1
#
_entry.id   AF-A0A3D2XH36-F1
#
_cell.length_a   1.000
_cell.length_b   1.000
_cell.length_c   1.000
_cell.angle_alpha   90.00
_cell.angle_beta   90.00
_cell.angle_gamma   90.00
#
_symmetry.space_group_name_H-M   'P 1'
#
loop_
_entity.id
_entity.type
_entity.pdbx_description
1 polymer ?
#
loop_
_entity_poly.entity_id
_entity_poly.type
_entity_poly.pdbx_seq_one_letter_code
_entity_poly.pdbx_strand_id
1 'polypeptide(L)'
;MKKTILFFIAVLMASFVIAQEPQRKMMGQRQNIEVLKVAYFTKHLSLTTEEAEKFWPLYNGYTSEVRKARGDHKEDILAFEENVLNIRKKFRSDLKKILVTDERVNKALVAEREFMNVVRKELQQRMEQRRKMRDPNKTDQ
;
A
#
# COMPACT_ATOMS: atom_id res chain seq x y z
N MET A 1 6.71 -48.59 24.78
CA MET A 1 7.71 -47.50 24.75
C MET A 1 7.80 -46.76 23.42
N LYS A 2 7.62 -47.40 22.25
CA LYS A 2 7.65 -46.71 20.94
C LYS A 2 6.39 -45.84 20.64
N LYS A 3 5.21 -46.25 21.16
CA LYS A 3 3.93 -45.55 20.95
C LYS A 3 3.77 -44.26 21.79
N THR A 4 4.46 -44.17 22.92
CA THR A 4 4.46 -42.98 23.80
C THR A 4 5.35 -41.87 23.27
N ILE A 5 6.45 -42.22 22.56
CA ILE A 5 7.32 -41.26 21.86
C ILE A 5 6.59 -40.57 20.70
N LEU A 6 5.78 -41.33 19.95
CA LEU A 6 4.94 -40.79 18.86
C LEU A 6 3.92 -39.75 19.36
N PHE A 7 3.37 -39.94 20.56
CA PHE A 7 2.42 -39.00 21.17
C PHE A 7 3.11 -37.69 21.61
N PHE A 8 4.32 -37.77 22.16
CA PHE A 8 5.11 -36.59 22.53
C PHE A 8 5.57 -35.76 21.33
N ILE A 9 5.92 -36.41 20.20
CA ILE A 9 6.30 -35.72 18.95
C ILE A 9 5.08 -35.00 18.31
N ALA A 10 3.90 -35.60 18.37
CA ALA A 10 2.67 -34.98 17.87
C ALA A 10 2.26 -33.74 18.68
N VAL A 11 2.43 -33.77 20.01
CA VAL A 11 2.16 -32.61 20.89
C VAL A 11 3.17 -31.50 20.67
N LEU A 12 4.44 -31.80 20.38
CA LEU A 12 5.47 -30.78 20.10
C LEU A 12 5.25 -30.05 18.76
N MET A 13 4.66 -30.71 17.76
CA MET A 13 4.35 -30.08 16.47
C MET A 13 3.11 -29.17 16.53
N ALA A 14 2.15 -29.45 17.41
CA ALA A 14 0.97 -28.60 17.60
C ALA A 14 1.33 -27.20 18.15
N SER A 15 2.43 -27.08 18.89
CA SER A 15 2.95 -25.82 19.44
C SER A 15 3.44 -24.83 18.39
N PHE A 16 3.82 -25.29 17.19
CA PHE A 16 4.32 -24.42 16.11
C PHE A 16 3.21 -23.75 15.28
N VAL A 17 1.96 -24.21 15.38
CA VAL A 17 0.84 -23.68 14.59
C VAL A 17 0.31 -22.33 15.13
N ILE A 18 0.47 -22.08 16.44
CA ILE A 18 -0.11 -20.90 17.11
C ILE A 18 0.78 -19.64 16.98
N ALA A 19 2.00 -19.76 16.44
CA ALA A 19 2.98 -18.67 16.42
C ALA A 19 2.98 -17.77 15.16
N GLN A 20 2.11 -17.97 14.16
CA GLN A 20 2.18 -17.29 12.83
C GLN A 20 1.08 -16.24 12.53
N GLU A 21 0.36 -15.72 13.52
CA GLU A 21 -0.82 -14.88 13.25
C GLU A 21 -0.61 -13.41 12.77
N PRO A 22 0.50 -12.68 13.03
CA PRO A 22 0.59 -11.28 12.63
C PRO A 22 0.85 -11.07 11.13
N GLN A 23 1.66 -11.95 10.53
CA GLN A 23 2.25 -11.73 9.21
C GLN A 23 1.27 -12.03 8.06
N ARG A 24 0.40 -13.04 8.22
CA ARG A 24 -0.65 -13.36 7.23
C ARG A 24 -1.71 -12.25 7.11
N LYS A 25 -2.12 -11.64 8.24
CA LYS A 25 -3.12 -10.56 8.26
C LYS A 25 -2.61 -9.27 7.57
N MET A 26 -1.34 -8.92 7.74
CA MET A 26 -0.73 -7.78 7.04
C MET A 26 -0.62 -8.00 5.52
N MET A 27 -0.29 -9.23 5.09
CA MET A 27 -0.16 -9.56 3.67
C MET A 27 -1.49 -9.46 2.93
N GLY A 28 -2.58 -9.98 3.52
CA GLY A 28 -3.93 -9.85 2.94
C GLY A 28 -4.41 -8.40 2.86
N GLN A 29 -4.06 -7.55 3.83
CA GLN A 29 -4.43 -6.12 3.80
C GLN A 29 -3.74 -5.36 2.66
N ARG A 30 -2.47 -5.67 2.37
CA ARG A 30 -1.76 -5.08 1.22
C ARG A 30 -2.38 -5.51 -0.10
N GLN A 31 -2.70 -6.79 -0.24
CA GLN A 31 -3.36 -7.31 -1.45
C GLN A 31 -4.71 -6.62 -1.70
N ASN A 32 -5.52 -6.41 -0.65
CA ASN A 32 -6.80 -5.71 -0.78
C ASN A 32 -6.62 -4.27 -1.28
N ILE A 33 -5.60 -3.54 -0.81
CA ILE A 33 -5.33 -2.18 -1.27
C ILE A 33 -4.92 -2.15 -2.74
N GLU A 34 -4.10 -3.11 -3.19
CA GLU A 34 -3.69 -3.20 -4.60
C GLU A 34 -4.89 -3.51 -5.51
N VAL A 35 -5.78 -4.42 -5.12
CA VAL A 35 -7.00 -4.71 -5.89
C VAL A 35 -7.91 -3.49 -5.98
N LEU A 36 -8.15 -2.81 -4.84
CA LEU A 36 -8.95 -1.59 -4.80
C LEU A 36 -8.35 -0.48 -5.66
N LYS A 37 -7.01 -0.36 -5.65
CA LYS A 37 -6.27 0.58 -6.48
C LYS A 37 -6.53 0.32 -7.95
N VAL A 38 -6.35 -0.93 -8.40
CA VAL A 38 -6.59 -1.32 -9.80
C VAL A 38 -8.02 -0.99 -10.22
N ALA A 39 -9.01 -1.42 -9.43
CA ALA A 39 -10.41 -1.12 -9.71
C ALA A 39 -10.72 0.39 -9.75
N TYR A 40 -10.15 1.16 -8.82
CA TYR A 40 -10.37 2.61 -8.71
C TYR A 40 -9.87 3.34 -9.94
N PHE A 41 -8.61 3.12 -10.33
CA PHE A 41 -8.01 3.81 -11.47
C PHE A 41 -8.61 3.39 -12.80
N THR A 42 -8.85 2.10 -13.02
CA THR A 42 -9.49 1.62 -14.26
C THR A 42 -10.86 2.28 -14.45
N LYS A 43 -11.66 2.38 -13.37
CA LYS A 43 -12.97 3.05 -13.41
C LYS A 43 -12.87 4.56 -13.61
N HIS A 44 -11.94 5.24 -12.92
CA HIS A 44 -11.85 6.70 -12.97
C HIS A 44 -11.21 7.23 -14.24
N LEU A 45 -10.25 6.50 -14.81
CA LEU A 45 -9.49 6.97 -15.97
C LEU A 45 -10.00 6.41 -17.30
N SER A 46 -10.90 5.43 -17.25
CA SER A 46 -11.43 4.74 -18.44
C SER A 46 -10.29 4.32 -19.38
N LEU A 47 -9.29 3.63 -18.82
CA LEU A 47 -8.10 3.21 -19.58
C LEU A 47 -8.50 2.18 -20.63
N THR A 48 -7.98 2.32 -21.85
CA THR A 48 -8.03 1.23 -22.83
C THR A 48 -7.07 0.11 -22.40
N THR A 49 -7.18 -1.06 -23.03
CA THR A 49 -6.27 -2.18 -22.77
C THR A 49 -4.82 -1.78 -23.00
N GLU A 50 -4.52 -1.11 -24.11
CA GLU A 50 -3.18 -0.68 -24.50
C GLU A 50 -2.63 0.40 -23.56
N GLU A 51 -3.49 1.29 -23.07
CA GLU A 51 -3.12 2.29 -22.07
C GLU A 51 -2.84 1.65 -20.72
N ALA A 52 -3.68 0.70 -20.29
CA ALA A 52 -3.52 0.00 -19.02
C ALA A 52 -2.21 -0.79 -18.97
N GLU A 53 -1.85 -1.47 -20.06
CA GLU A 53 -0.58 -2.22 -20.19
C GLU A 53 0.65 -1.33 -19.95
N LYS A 54 0.60 -0.06 -20.38
CA LYS A 54 1.69 0.91 -20.18
C LYS A 54 1.58 1.66 -18.85
N PHE A 55 0.36 1.91 -18.39
CA PHE A 55 0.07 2.68 -17.18
C PHE A 55 0.56 1.96 -15.92
N TRP A 56 0.27 0.66 -15.79
CA TRP A 56 0.58 -0.07 -14.56
C TRP A 56 2.09 -0.14 -14.26
N PRO A 57 2.98 -0.48 -15.22
CA PRO A 57 4.41 -0.43 -14.99
C PRO A 57 4.91 0.98 -14.62
N LEU A 58 4.41 2.02 -15.29
CA LEU A 58 4.79 3.41 -14.99
C LEU A 58 4.38 3.81 -13.56
N TYR A 59 3.14 3.52 -13.19
CA TYR A 59 2.59 3.84 -11.88
C TYR A 59 3.32 3.06 -10.76
N ASN A 60 3.63 1.79 -10.99
CA ASN A 60 4.39 0.97 -10.04
C ASN A 60 5.83 1.50 -9.86
N GLY A 61 6.46 1.95 -10.94
CA GLY A 61 7.75 2.64 -10.89
C GLY A 61 7.69 3.91 -10.04
N TYR A 62 6.72 4.78 -10.33
CA TYR A 62 6.48 6.01 -9.57
C TYR A 62 6.29 5.74 -8.06
N THR A 63 5.41 4.80 -7.69
CA THR A 63 5.15 4.49 -6.28
C THR A 63 6.38 3.90 -5.58
N SER A 64 7.19 3.11 -6.29
CA SER A 64 8.45 2.58 -5.77
C SER A 64 9.48 3.69 -5.53
N GLU A 65 9.63 4.63 -6.48
CA GLU A 65 10.52 5.79 -6.34
C GLU A 65 10.12 6.67 -5.15
N VAL A 66 8.82 6.97 -4.98
CA VAL A 66 8.31 7.73 -3.82
C VAL A 66 8.58 7.00 -2.51
N ARG A 67 8.38 5.67 -2.47
CA ARG A 67 8.67 4.86 -1.28
C ARG A 67 10.16 4.89 -0.94
N LYS A 68 11.03 4.83 -1.95
CA LYS A 68 12.48 4.93 -1.77
C LYS A 68 12.87 6.30 -1.23
N ALA A 69 12.35 7.40 -1.81
CA ALA A 69 12.61 8.75 -1.33
C ALA A 69 12.24 8.93 0.15
N ARG A 70 11.13 8.31 0.60
CA ARG A 70 10.75 8.31 2.03
C ARG A 70 11.74 7.56 2.92
N GLY A 71 12.39 6.52 2.40
CA GLY A 71 13.41 5.76 3.11
C GLY A 71 14.74 6.51 3.20
N ASP A 72 15.11 7.20 2.11
CA ASP A 72 16.40 7.90 1.98
C ASP A 72 16.42 9.22 2.76
N HIS A 73 15.28 9.92 2.85
CA HIS A 73 15.15 11.24 3.48
C HIS A 73 14.20 11.21 4.69
N LYS A 74 14.39 10.26 5.63
CA LYS A 74 13.47 10.09 6.78
C LYS A 74 13.42 11.30 7.72
N GLU A 75 14.56 11.97 7.90
CA GLU A 75 14.74 13.06 8.87
C GLU A 75 14.79 14.44 8.20
N ASP A 76 15.05 14.49 6.89
CA ASP A 76 15.10 15.72 6.10
C ASP A 76 13.82 15.89 5.28
N ILE A 77 12.90 16.68 5.83
CA ILE A 77 11.58 16.91 5.24
C ILE A 77 11.68 17.67 3.91
N LEU A 78 12.56 18.68 3.82
CA LEU A 78 12.66 19.51 2.62
C LEU A 78 13.27 18.73 1.46
N ALA A 79 14.34 17.96 1.71
CA ALA A 79 14.93 17.11 0.69
C ALA A 79 13.93 16.03 0.21
N PHE A 80 13.14 15.45 1.13
CA PHE A 80 12.08 14.52 0.78
C PHE A 80 11.04 15.16 -0.15
N GLU A 81 10.54 16.34 0.22
CA GLU A 81 9.51 17.06 -0.55
C GLU A 81 10.00 17.44 -1.95
N GLU A 82 11.23 17.95 -2.06
CA GLU A 82 11.86 18.26 -3.34
C GLU A 82 11.98 17.01 -4.23
N ASN A 83 12.50 15.92 -3.68
CA ASN A 83 12.69 14.67 -4.43
C ASN A 83 11.34 14.12 -4.91
N VAL A 84 10.31 14.09 -4.05
CA VAL A 84 8.96 13.67 -4.44
C VAL A 84 8.36 14.59 -5.51
N LEU A 85 8.60 15.90 -5.44
CA LEU A 85 8.14 16.83 -6.48
C LEU A 85 8.80 16.51 -7.83
N ASN A 86 10.09 16.22 -7.84
CA ASN A 86 10.83 15.84 -9.05
C ASN A 86 10.33 14.51 -9.63
N ILE A 87 10.09 13.51 -8.78
CA ILE A 87 9.48 12.23 -9.17
C ILE A 87 8.09 12.46 -9.78
N ARG A 88 7.25 13.30 -9.17
CA ARG A 88 5.91 13.65 -9.69
C ARG A 88 5.97 14.37 -11.03
N LYS A 89 6.92 15.28 -11.24
CA LYS A 89 7.12 15.98 -12.52
C LYS A 89 7.46 14.99 -13.62
N LYS A 90 8.38 14.05 -13.36
CA LYS A 90 8.73 12.96 -14.29
C LYS A 90 7.52 12.08 -14.60
N PHE A 91 6.81 11.61 -13.57
CA PHE A 91 5.60 10.81 -13.72
C PHE A 91 4.52 11.51 -14.56
N ARG A 92 4.28 12.81 -14.35
CA ARG A 92 3.36 13.62 -15.17
C ARG A 92 3.77 13.61 -16.65
N SER A 93 5.06 13.81 -16.92
CA SER A 93 5.61 13.82 -18.28
C SER A 93 5.41 12.46 -18.98
N ASP A 94 5.69 11.36 -18.27
CA ASP A 94 5.53 10.02 -18.81
C ASP A 94 4.06 9.61 -18.96
N LEU A 95 3.19 10.04 -18.03
CA LEU A 95 1.74 9.87 -18.15
C LEU A 95 1.20 10.55 -19.41
N LYS A 96 1.72 11.72 -19.79
CA LYS A 96 1.28 12.44 -20.99
C LYS A 96 1.53 11.63 -22.27
N LYS A 97 2.57 10.80 -22.30
CA LYS A 97 2.86 9.88 -23.42
C LYS A 97 1.85 8.73 -23.53
N ILE A 98 1.13 8.43 -22.45
CA ILE A 98 0.14 7.33 -22.39
C ILE A 98 -1.27 7.86 -22.57
N LEU A 99 -1.65 8.89 -21.80
CA LEU A 99 -3.02 9.41 -21.74
C LEU A 99 -3.31 10.52 -22.77
N VAL A 100 -2.27 10.99 -23.46
CA VAL A 100 -2.23 11.97 -24.56
C VAL A 100 -2.66 13.39 -24.15
N THR A 101 -3.79 13.55 -23.48
CA THR A 101 -4.40 14.84 -23.15
C THR A 101 -4.00 15.33 -21.75
N ASP A 102 -3.77 16.64 -21.60
CA ASP A 102 -3.46 17.23 -20.29
C ASP A 102 -4.61 17.07 -19.28
N GLU A 103 -5.86 17.03 -19.76
CA GLU A 103 -7.04 16.77 -18.93
C GLU A 103 -6.98 15.38 -18.28
N ARG A 104 -6.73 14.33 -19.07
CA ARG A 104 -6.63 12.96 -18.55
C ARG A 104 -5.42 12.78 -17.64
N VAL A 105 -4.30 13.42 -17.96
CA VAL A 105 -3.11 13.45 -17.08
C VAL A 105 -3.45 14.09 -15.74
N ASN A 106 -4.12 15.24 -15.74
CA ASN A 106 -4.53 15.89 -14.50
C ASN A 106 -5.52 15.02 -13.72
N LYS A 107 -6.48 14.37 -14.40
CA LYS A 107 -7.42 13.42 -13.79
C LYS A 107 -6.69 12.27 -13.11
N ALA A 108 -5.66 11.71 -13.73
CA ALA A 108 -4.83 10.65 -13.13
C ALA A 108 -4.10 11.11 -11.86
N LEU A 109 -3.52 12.32 -11.88
CA LEU A 109 -2.84 12.89 -10.71
C LEU A 109 -3.82 13.20 -9.56
N VAL A 110 -5.00 13.70 -9.88
CA VAL A 110 -6.07 13.94 -8.89
C VAL A 110 -6.56 12.63 -8.30
N ALA A 111 -6.84 11.63 -9.14
CA ALA A 111 -7.26 10.29 -8.71
C ALA A 111 -6.24 9.65 -7.77
N GLU A 112 -4.94 9.77 -8.07
CA GLU A 112 -3.86 9.29 -7.20
C GLU A 112 -3.85 9.98 -5.85
N ARG A 113 -3.95 11.31 -5.82
CA ARG A 113 -4.00 12.07 -4.58
C ARG A 113 -5.20 11.66 -3.72
N GLU A 114 -6.37 11.52 -4.32
CA GLU A 114 -7.61 11.14 -3.62
C GLU A 114 -7.52 9.72 -3.07
N PHE A 115 -7.08 8.76 -3.89
CA PHE A 115 -6.90 7.38 -3.47
C PHE A 115 -5.94 7.30 -2.27
N MET A 116 -4.78 7.96 -2.35
CA MET A 116 -3.81 7.97 -1.25
C MET A 116 -4.35 8.64 0.03
N ASN A 117 -5.19 9.66 -0.11
CA ASN A 117 -5.85 10.29 1.03
C ASN A 117 -6.84 9.34 1.71
N VAL A 118 -7.65 8.62 0.92
CA VAL A 118 -8.59 7.62 1.43
C VAL A 118 -7.83 6.49 2.13
N VAL A 119 -6.79 5.93 1.49
CA VAL A 119 -5.96 4.88 2.08
C VAL A 119 -5.32 5.35 3.39
N ARG A 120 -4.78 6.57 3.44
CA ARG A 120 -4.19 7.11 4.67
C ARG A 120 -5.21 7.20 5.80
N LYS A 121 -6.40 7.76 5.53
CA LYS A 121 -7.48 7.90 6.52
C LYS A 121 -7.94 6.55 7.06
N GLU A 122 -8.17 5.59 6.16
CA GLU A 122 -8.57 4.23 6.54
C GLU A 122 -7.50 3.55 7.41
N LEU A 123 -6.22 3.66 7.05
CA LEU A 123 -5.12 3.11 7.84
C LEU A 123 -5.05 3.77 9.23
N GLN A 124 -5.23 5.10 9.31
CA GLN A 124 -5.24 5.82 10.58
C GLN A 124 -6.39 5.35 11.48
N GLN A 125 -7.60 5.28 10.96
CA GLN A 125 -8.77 4.80 11.71
C GLN A 125 -8.57 3.38 12.23
N ARG A 126 -8.00 2.48 11.40
CA ARG A 126 -7.67 1.12 11.84
C ARG A 126 -6.63 1.09 12.95
N MET A 127 -5.61 1.94 12.88
CA MET A 127 -4.60 2.03 13.94
C MET A 127 -5.22 2.54 15.25
N GLU A 128 -6.09 3.54 15.19
CA GLU A 128 -6.82 4.05 16.35
C GLU A 128 -7.76 3.00 16.96
N GLN A 129 -8.53 2.28 16.13
CA GLN A 129 -9.38 1.18 16.58
C GLN A 129 -8.56 0.09 17.29
N ARG A 130 -7.43 -0.34 16.70
CA ARG A 130 -6.52 -1.32 17.32
C ARG A 130 -5.94 -0.79 18.63
N ARG A 131 -5.62 0.49 18.71
CA ARG A 131 -5.12 1.13 19.94
C ARG A 131 -6.20 1.10 21.04
N LYS A 132 -7.45 1.46 20.72
CA LYS A 132 -8.59 1.40 21.65
C LYS A 132 -8.88 -0.02 22.14
N MET A 133 -8.81 -1.01 21.24
CA MET A 133 -8.97 -2.42 21.61
C MET A 133 -7.86 -2.91 22.55
N ARG A 134 -6.64 -2.37 22.42
CA ARG A 134 -5.49 -2.77 23.25
C ARG A 134 -5.49 -2.10 24.63
N ASP A 135 -6.04 -0.89 24.74
CA ASP A 135 -6.03 -0.09 25.97
C ASP A 135 -7.32 0.76 26.04
N PRO A 136 -8.45 0.18 26.50
CA PRO A 136 -9.76 0.83 26.46
C PRO A 136 -9.83 2.12 27.30
N ASN A 137 -9.00 2.21 28.35
CA ASN A 137 -9.04 3.28 29.35
C ASN A 137 -8.14 4.48 29.01
N LYS A 138 -7.43 4.47 27.88
CA LYS A 138 -6.49 5.55 27.51
C LYS A 138 -7.07 6.69 26.68
N THR A 139 -8.38 6.69 26.43
CA THR A 139 -9.00 7.61 25.45
C THR A 139 -9.54 8.91 26.09
N ASP A 140 -9.54 9.02 27.42
CA ASP A 140 -10.20 10.12 28.16
C ASP A 140 -9.24 11.07 28.89
N GLN A 141 -8.02 11.30 28.37
CA GLN A 141 -7.09 12.32 28.87
C GLN A 141 -6.64 13.27 27.76
#